data_AF-A0A7X3MPT8-F1
#
_entry.id   AF-A0A7X3MPT8-F1
#
_cell.length_a   1.000
_cell.length_b   1.000
_cell.length_c   1.000
_cell.angle_alpha   90.00
_cell.angle_beta   90.00
_cell.angle_gamma   90.00
#
_symmetry.space_group_name_H-M   'P 1'
#
loop_
_entity.id
_entity.type
_entity.pdbx_description
1 polymer ?
#
loop_
_entity_poly.entity_id
_entity_poly.type
_entity_poly.pdbx_seq_one_letter_code
_entity_poly.pdbx_strand_id
1 'polypeptide(L)'
;MPAVATYSPTGNAYIDGLLGDVKWAVNSFTFSIPTSGGYYGSSYGDGENITNFGVLNSGQQTATRGALKMFASVANLSFTEISETSSQHADLRFAMSDKPSTAWAYFPTAAAEGGDAWFNNSDGYYNTPVKGNYASLTFVHEIGHAFGLEHPHENGMPSSRDSMEYTVMSYRSYVGASTTSGYVNETWGYAQSLMMYDIAAL
;
A
#
# COMPACT_ATOMS: atom_id res chain seq x y z
N MET A 1 -17.66 4.59 -1.88
CA MET A 1 -16.38 4.87 -1.22
C MET A 1 -16.63 5.07 0.26
N PRO A 2 -15.80 4.46 1.12
CA PRO A 2 -15.93 4.61 2.57
C PRO A 2 -15.71 6.06 3.03
N ALA A 3 -16.24 6.38 4.21
CA ALA A 3 -16.01 7.67 4.84
C ALA A 3 -14.59 7.76 5.42
N VAL A 4 -14.05 8.98 5.51
CA VAL A 4 -12.75 9.28 6.11
C VAL A 4 -12.90 10.15 7.36
N ALA A 5 -11.88 10.15 8.21
CA ALA A 5 -11.75 10.97 9.41
C ALA A 5 -10.30 11.47 9.55
N THR A 6 -10.05 12.50 10.35
CA THR A 6 -8.69 12.98 10.64
C THR A 6 -8.07 12.21 11.80
N TYR A 7 -6.73 12.18 11.83
CA TYR A 7 -6.00 11.72 13.01
C TYR A 7 -5.95 12.81 14.08
N SER A 8 -5.75 12.39 15.32
CA SER A 8 -5.24 13.26 16.39
C SER A 8 -3.82 12.80 16.70
N PRO A 9 -2.82 13.70 16.77
CA PRO A 9 -1.47 13.32 17.14
C PRO A 9 -1.45 12.57 18.48
N THR A 10 -0.66 11.51 18.52
CA THR A 10 -0.47 10.68 19.72
C THR A 10 0.50 11.33 20.71
N GLY A 11 1.34 12.25 20.24
CA GLY A 11 2.45 12.83 21.00
C GLY A 11 3.72 11.98 20.97
N ASN A 12 3.68 10.83 20.29
CA ASN A 12 4.86 9.99 20.05
C ASN A 12 5.34 10.20 18.62
N ALA A 13 6.49 10.85 18.45
CA ALA A 13 7.07 11.16 17.14
C ALA A 13 7.34 9.93 16.25
N TYR A 14 7.45 8.73 16.83
CA TYR A 14 7.63 7.49 16.06
C TYR A 14 6.32 6.92 15.52
N ILE A 15 5.19 7.28 16.11
CA ILE A 15 3.87 6.92 15.61
C ILE A 15 3.37 8.05 14.71
N ASP A 16 3.43 9.29 15.20
CA ASP A 16 2.96 10.47 14.49
C ASP A 16 3.69 10.66 13.16
N GLY A 17 4.97 10.29 13.09
CA GLY A 17 5.74 10.31 11.84
C GLY A 17 5.32 9.26 10.80
N LEU A 18 4.37 8.39 11.11
CA LEU A 18 3.73 7.49 10.16
C LEU A 18 2.26 7.84 9.91
N LEU A 19 1.63 8.70 10.71
CA LEU A 19 0.22 9.02 10.54
C LEU A 19 0.07 10.13 9.49
N GLY A 20 -0.57 9.83 8.37
CA GLY A 20 -0.98 10.87 7.42
C GLY A 20 -2.04 11.81 7.99
N ASP A 21 -2.65 12.63 7.13
CA ASP A 21 -3.69 13.57 7.58
C ASP A 21 -5.03 12.89 7.87
N VAL A 22 -5.29 11.77 7.18
CA VAL A 22 -6.62 11.12 7.11
C VAL A 22 -6.54 9.60 7.24
N LYS A 23 -7.58 9.04 7.88
CA LYS A 23 -7.85 7.61 8.01
C LYS A 23 -9.22 7.26 7.51
N TRP A 24 -9.45 5.98 7.30
CA TRP A 24 -10.81 5.46 7.15
C TRP A 24 -11.61 5.61 8.45
N ALA A 25 -12.87 6.02 8.32
CA ALA A 25 -13.84 6.07 9.41
C ALA A 25 -14.63 4.76 9.57
N VAL A 26 -14.25 3.73 8.80
CA VAL A 26 -14.82 2.38 8.84
C VAL A 26 -13.70 1.37 9.03
N ASN A 27 -14.07 0.13 9.36
CA ASN A 27 -13.13 -0.94 9.61
C ASN A 27 -13.49 -2.26 8.89
N SER A 28 -14.53 -2.23 8.06
CA SER A 28 -14.91 -3.33 7.18
C SER A 28 -14.84 -2.84 5.75
N PHE A 29 -14.07 -3.55 4.93
CA PHE A 29 -13.81 -3.20 3.54
C PHE A 29 -14.14 -4.38 2.65
N THR A 30 -14.68 -4.06 1.47
CA THR A 30 -14.58 -4.94 0.33
C THR A 30 -13.27 -4.68 -0.40
N PHE A 31 -12.67 -5.70 -0.99
CA PHE A 31 -11.58 -5.52 -1.94
C PHE A 31 -11.81 -6.31 -3.21
N SER A 32 -11.19 -5.89 -4.30
CA SER A 32 -11.22 -6.62 -5.56
C SER A 32 -9.89 -6.55 -6.30
N ILE A 33 -9.74 -7.48 -7.26
CA ILE A 33 -8.67 -7.50 -8.24
C ILE A 33 -9.35 -7.34 -9.60
N PRO A 34 -9.50 -6.11 -10.11
CA PRO A 34 -10.24 -5.89 -11.35
C PRO A 34 -9.59 -6.59 -12.54
N THR A 35 -10.42 -7.18 -13.40
CA THR A 35 -9.96 -7.87 -14.61
C THR A 35 -9.96 -6.99 -15.85
N SER A 36 -10.38 -5.72 -15.72
CA SER A 36 -10.41 -4.74 -16.81
C SER A 36 -10.30 -3.32 -16.29
N GLY A 37 -9.44 -2.51 -16.91
CA GLY A 37 -9.37 -1.07 -16.68
C GLY A 37 -10.68 -0.33 -17.02
N GLY A 38 -11.55 -0.93 -17.83
CA GLY A 38 -12.87 -0.40 -18.15
C GLY A 38 -13.83 -0.35 -16.95
N TYR A 39 -13.55 -1.08 -15.86
CA TYR A 39 -14.37 -1.04 -14.64
C TYR A 39 -14.16 0.24 -13.81
N TYR A 40 -13.12 1.02 -14.10
CA TYR A 40 -12.81 2.25 -13.37
C TYR A 40 -13.46 3.51 -13.97
N GLY A 41 -14.01 3.42 -15.19
CA GLY A 41 -14.54 4.57 -15.94
C GLY A 41 -13.48 5.30 -16.77
N SER A 42 -13.89 6.34 -17.51
CA SER A 42 -13.03 7.02 -18.50
C SER A 42 -12.08 8.08 -17.93
N SER A 43 -12.34 8.55 -16.70
CA SER A 43 -11.55 9.58 -16.02
C SER A 43 -11.40 9.15 -14.58
N TYR A 44 -10.32 8.45 -14.29
CA TYR A 44 -10.09 7.77 -13.03
C TYR A 44 -8.68 8.02 -12.54
N GLY A 45 -8.54 8.47 -11.29
CA GLY A 45 -7.24 8.80 -10.70
C GLY A 45 -6.38 9.64 -11.64
N ASP A 46 -5.13 9.22 -11.79
CA ASP A 46 -4.16 9.80 -12.70
C ASP A 46 -4.10 9.10 -14.07
N GLY A 47 -5.09 8.24 -14.37
CA GLY A 47 -5.21 7.50 -15.63
C GLY A 47 -4.51 6.15 -15.63
N GLU A 48 -4.36 5.51 -14.47
CA GLU A 48 -3.75 4.20 -14.32
C GLU A 48 -4.51 3.13 -15.11
N ASN A 49 -5.85 3.22 -15.07
CA ASN A 49 -6.75 2.28 -15.70
C ASN A 49 -6.69 2.27 -17.24
N ILE A 50 -6.11 3.30 -17.84
CA ILE A 50 -5.93 3.44 -19.30
C ILE A 50 -4.46 3.41 -19.73
N THR A 51 -3.51 3.37 -18.78
CA THR A 51 -2.08 3.39 -19.07
C THR A 51 -1.51 1.98 -18.89
N ASN A 52 -1.58 1.17 -19.95
CA ASN A 52 -1.17 -0.25 -19.96
C ASN A 52 -1.66 -1.04 -18.74
N PHE A 53 -2.98 -0.99 -18.50
CA PHE A 53 -3.62 -1.74 -17.43
C PHE A 53 -3.27 -3.22 -17.48
N GLY A 54 -2.93 -3.79 -16.33
CA GLY A 54 -2.70 -5.23 -16.17
C GLY A 54 -3.47 -5.80 -14.99
N VAL A 55 -3.92 -7.04 -15.15
CA VAL A 55 -4.57 -7.81 -14.08
C VAL A 55 -3.47 -8.43 -13.21
N LEU A 56 -3.64 -8.42 -11.89
CA LEU A 56 -2.72 -9.13 -11.01
C LEU A 56 -2.70 -10.63 -11.34
N ASN A 57 -1.51 -11.18 -11.52
CA ASN A 57 -1.27 -12.61 -11.67
C ASN A 57 -1.49 -13.36 -10.34
N SER A 58 -1.48 -14.70 -10.38
CA SER A 58 -1.76 -15.52 -9.18
C SER A 58 -0.82 -15.26 -7.99
N GLY A 59 0.46 -14.99 -8.25
CA GLY A 59 1.44 -14.64 -7.21
C GLY A 59 1.13 -13.29 -6.57
N GLN A 60 0.86 -12.27 -7.39
CA GLN A 60 0.48 -10.92 -6.95
C GLN A 60 -0.85 -10.90 -6.18
N GLN A 61 -1.84 -11.66 -6.62
CA GLN A 61 -3.09 -11.83 -5.88
C GLN A 61 -2.86 -12.49 -4.51
N THR A 62 -1.97 -13.50 -4.47
CA THR A 62 -1.58 -14.15 -3.21
C THR A 62 -0.88 -13.17 -2.26
N ALA A 63 0.02 -12.34 -2.78
CA ALA A 63 0.69 -11.29 -2.00
C ALA A 63 -0.31 -10.26 -1.46
N THR A 64 -1.24 -9.78 -2.29
CA THR A 64 -2.30 -8.84 -1.91
C THR A 64 -3.17 -9.40 -0.78
N ARG A 65 -3.73 -10.61 -0.97
CA ARG A 65 -4.55 -11.28 0.06
C ARG A 65 -3.76 -11.53 1.34
N GLY A 66 -2.49 -11.92 1.21
CA GLY A 66 -1.59 -12.15 2.34
C GLY A 66 -1.30 -10.88 3.14
N ALA A 67 -1.08 -9.75 2.46
CA ALA A 67 -0.87 -8.45 3.09
C ALA A 67 -2.16 -7.96 3.78
N LEU A 68 -3.33 -7.99 3.13
CA LEU A 68 -4.60 -7.63 3.78
C LEU A 68 -4.87 -8.46 5.04
N LYS A 69 -4.59 -9.77 4.99
CA LYS A 69 -4.68 -10.65 6.17
C LYS A 69 -3.72 -10.24 7.29
N MET A 70 -2.53 -9.74 6.94
CA MET A 70 -1.54 -9.27 7.90
C MET A 70 -2.02 -8.01 8.63
N PHE A 71 -2.57 -7.03 7.90
CA PHE A 71 -3.19 -5.83 8.50
C PHE A 71 -4.36 -6.22 9.42
N ALA A 72 -5.27 -7.09 8.97
CA ALA A 72 -6.37 -7.59 9.79
C ALA A 72 -5.94 -8.41 11.02
N SER A 73 -4.70 -8.91 11.06
CA SER A 73 -4.20 -9.69 12.20
C SER A 73 -3.72 -8.83 13.37
N VAL A 74 -3.43 -7.55 13.13
CA VAL A 74 -2.88 -6.63 14.13
C VAL A 74 -3.80 -5.45 14.42
N ALA A 75 -4.70 -5.12 13.49
CA ALA A 75 -5.69 -4.07 13.62
C ALA A 75 -7.12 -4.64 13.55
N ASN A 76 -8.11 -3.89 14.05
CA ASN A 76 -9.52 -4.27 14.02
C ASN A 76 -10.13 -4.09 12.61
N LEU A 77 -9.53 -4.70 11.59
CA LEU A 77 -9.90 -4.58 10.18
C LEU A 77 -10.47 -5.89 9.65
N SER A 78 -11.41 -5.79 8.71
CA SER A 78 -12.01 -6.94 8.03
C SER A 78 -12.10 -6.69 6.54
N PHE A 79 -11.81 -7.74 5.76
CA PHE A 79 -11.71 -7.68 4.31
C PHE A 79 -12.56 -8.77 3.67
N THR A 80 -13.44 -8.39 2.75
CA THR A 80 -14.24 -9.32 1.96
C THR A 80 -13.88 -9.16 0.49
N GLU A 81 -13.36 -10.20 -0.13
CA GLU A 81 -13.10 -10.17 -1.56
C GLU A 81 -14.42 -10.22 -2.34
N ILE A 82 -14.59 -9.33 -3.31
CA ILE A 82 -15.72 -9.34 -4.23
C ILE A 82 -15.22 -9.38 -5.68
N SER A 83 -16.05 -9.94 -6.57
CA SER A 83 -15.79 -9.85 -8.01
C SER A 83 -16.18 -8.46 -8.52
N GLU A 84 -15.19 -7.71 -9.00
CA GLU A 84 -15.40 -6.42 -9.65
C GLU A 84 -16.18 -6.59 -10.96
N THR A 85 -17.10 -5.67 -11.24
CA THR A 85 -17.77 -5.56 -12.54
C THR A 85 -17.89 -4.09 -12.94
N SER A 86 -18.48 -3.80 -14.11
CA SER A 86 -18.74 -2.42 -14.53
C SER A 86 -19.76 -1.66 -13.66
N SER A 87 -20.45 -2.33 -12.75
CA SER A 87 -21.45 -1.70 -11.87
C SER A 87 -21.33 -2.12 -10.40
N GLN A 88 -20.28 -2.87 -10.06
CA GLN A 88 -20.00 -3.31 -8.70
C GLN A 88 -18.51 -3.07 -8.45
N HIS A 89 -18.24 -2.16 -7.53
CA HIS A 89 -16.89 -1.72 -7.20
C HIS A 89 -16.58 -1.98 -5.74
N ALA A 90 -15.40 -2.53 -5.48
CA ALA A 90 -14.91 -2.70 -4.12
C ALA A 90 -14.42 -1.37 -3.53
N ASP A 91 -14.24 -1.35 -2.21
CA ASP A 91 -13.68 -0.19 -1.50
C ASP A 91 -12.17 -0.03 -1.78
N LEU A 92 -11.46 -1.14 -1.93
CA LEU A 92 -10.02 -1.19 -2.24
C LEU A 92 -9.79 -2.03 -3.50
N ARG A 93 -9.06 -1.49 -4.48
CA ARG A 93 -8.78 -2.20 -5.73
C ARG A 93 -7.29 -2.28 -6.01
N PHE A 94 -6.86 -3.44 -6.48
CA PHE A 94 -5.46 -3.76 -6.71
C PHE A 94 -5.24 -4.19 -8.15
N ALA A 95 -4.41 -3.45 -8.88
CA ALA A 95 -4.15 -3.70 -10.30
C ALA A 95 -2.75 -3.26 -10.73
N MET A 96 -2.38 -3.61 -11.96
CA MET A 96 -1.14 -3.14 -12.59
C MET A 96 -1.42 -1.97 -13.54
N SER A 97 -0.45 -1.09 -13.71
CA SER A 97 -0.46 0.01 -14.68
C SER A 97 0.96 0.48 -14.95
N ASP A 98 1.24 1.01 -16.14
CA ASP A 98 2.52 1.71 -16.41
C ASP A 98 2.47 3.20 -16.05
N LYS A 99 1.38 3.65 -15.42
CA LYS A 99 1.30 5.00 -14.90
C LYS A 99 2.29 5.25 -13.74
N PRO A 100 2.36 4.40 -12.69
CA PRO A 100 3.44 4.48 -11.71
C PRO A 100 4.78 4.00 -12.31
N SER A 101 5.89 4.65 -11.96
CA SER A 101 7.23 4.17 -12.33
C SER A 101 7.66 2.93 -11.54
N THR A 102 7.09 2.72 -10.36
CA THR A 102 7.31 1.55 -9.49
C THR A 102 5.97 1.03 -8.99
N ALA A 103 5.38 1.68 -7.99
CA ALA A 103 4.05 1.43 -7.48
C ALA A 103 3.58 2.69 -6.74
N TRP A 104 2.27 2.78 -6.48
CA TRP A 104 1.71 3.72 -5.52
C TRP A 104 0.37 3.20 -5.00
N ALA A 105 -0.10 3.77 -3.90
CA ALA A 105 -1.50 3.73 -3.53
C ALA A 105 -2.03 5.12 -3.21
N TYR A 106 -3.34 5.28 -3.40
CA TYR A 106 -4.04 6.46 -2.93
C TYR A 106 -4.29 6.32 -1.43
N PHE A 107 -3.99 7.39 -0.70
CA PHE A 107 -4.39 7.55 0.69
C PHE A 107 -5.92 7.47 0.88
N PRO A 108 -6.41 7.29 2.12
CA PRO A 108 -7.83 7.35 2.41
C PRO A 108 -8.47 8.63 1.86
N THR A 109 -9.44 8.50 0.97
CA THR A 109 -10.25 9.61 0.46
C THR A 109 -11.65 9.12 0.10
N ALA A 110 -12.61 10.05 0.07
CA ALA A 110 -13.97 9.76 -0.41
C ALA A 110 -14.07 9.71 -1.95
N ALA A 111 -12.99 10.06 -2.66
CA ALA A 111 -12.90 9.91 -4.10
C ALA A 111 -12.85 8.42 -4.50
N ALA A 112 -13.17 8.13 -5.77
CA ALA A 112 -13.34 6.75 -6.26
C ALA A 112 -12.05 5.93 -6.15
N GLU A 113 -10.90 6.60 -6.12
CA GLU A 113 -9.56 6.06 -6.06
C GLU A 113 -9.00 5.86 -4.66
N GLY A 114 -9.67 6.36 -3.62
CA GLY A 114 -9.16 6.22 -2.26
C GLY A 114 -8.91 4.78 -1.86
N GLY A 115 -7.67 4.48 -1.46
CA GLY A 115 -7.24 3.14 -1.05
C GLY A 115 -6.85 2.18 -2.17
N ASP A 116 -6.98 2.58 -3.43
CA ASP A 116 -6.53 1.75 -4.55
C ASP A 116 -5.01 1.75 -4.66
N ALA A 117 -4.45 0.58 -5.01
CA ALA A 117 -3.02 0.41 -5.22
C ALA A 117 -2.70 -0.11 -6.62
N TRP A 118 -1.65 0.48 -7.20
CA TRP A 118 -1.22 0.28 -8.57
C TRP A 118 0.26 -0.11 -8.59
N PHE A 119 0.58 -1.17 -9.35
CA PHE A 119 1.95 -1.68 -9.47
C PHE A 119 2.41 -1.62 -10.93
N ASN A 120 3.69 -1.33 -11.18
CA ASN A 120 4.20 -1.20 -12.54
C ASN A 120 4.07 -2.51 -13.33
N ASN A 121 3.48 -2.44 -14.53
CA ASN A 121 3.14 -3.62 -15.32
C ASN A 121 4.31 -4.12 -16.20
N SER A 122 5.22 -3.24 -16.60
CA SER A 122 6.21 -3.52 -17.64
C SER A 122 7.64 -3.75 -17.16
N ASP A 123 8.03 -3.28 -15.98
CA ASP A 123 9.41 -3.37 -15.48
C ASP A 123 9.80 -4.79 -15.02
N GLY A 124 8.80 -5.63 -14.74
CA GLY A 124 8.94 -7.00 -14.29
C GLY A 124 9.35 -7.18 -12.83
N TYR A 125 9.57 -6.11 -12.06
CA TYR A 125 9.94 -6.20 -10.64
C TYR A 125 8.87 -6.90 -9.82
N TYR A 126 7.59 -6.68 -10.15
CA TYR A 126 6.45 -7.19 -9.39
C TYR A 126 5.92 -8.53 -9.87
N ASN A 127 6.54 -9.17 -10.87
CA ASN A 127 6.02 -10.41 -11.47
C ASN A 127 5.97 -11.59 -10.49
N THR A 128 6.91 -11.64 -9.54
CA THR A 128 7.11 -12.78 -8.64
C THR A 128 7.26 -12.31 -7.18
N PRO A 129 6.19 -11.80 -6.54
CA PRO A 129 6.27 -11.39 -5.15
C PRO A 129 6.36 -12.63 -4.25
N VAL A 130 7.44 -12.68 -3.46
CA VAL A 130 7.73 -13.77 -2.52
C VAL A 130 8.25 -13.13 -1.24
N LYS A 131 7.79 -13.60 -0.08
CA LYS A 131 8.23 -13.06 1.22
C LYS A 131 9.76 -12.95 1.27
N GLY A 132 10.22 -11.79 1.70
CA GLY A 132 11.65 -11.45 1.79
C GLY A 132 12.18 -10.69 0.59
N ASN A 133 11.47 -10.64 -0.54
CA ASN A 133 11.90 -9.84 -1.69
C ASN A 133 11.21 -8.46 -1.77
N TYR A 134 11.78 -7.59 -2.60
CA TYR A 134 11.30 -6.23 -2.84
C TYR A 134 9.83 -6.19 -3.24
N ALA A 135 9.42 -7.01 -4.23
CA ALA A 135 8.05 -7.03 -4.70
C ALA A 135 7.04 -7.33 -3.59
N SER A 136 7.31 -8.35 -2.75
CA SER A 136 6.44 -8.67 -1.61
C SER A 136 6.39 -7.55 -0.59
N LEU A 137 7.51 -6.85 -0.33
CA LEU A 137 7.51 -5.68 0.54
C LEU A 137 6.64 -4.57 -0.03
N THR A 138 6.76 -4.27 -1.33
CA THR A 138 6.00 -3.19 -1.96
C THR A 138 4.50 -3.42 -1.86
N PHE A 139 3.99 -4.65 -2.02
CA PHE A 139 2.55 -4.91 -1.78
C PHE A 139 2.12 -4.53 -0.36
N VAL A 140 2.94 -4.83 0.66
CA VAL A 140 2.64 -4.45 2.06
C VAL A 140 2.73 -2.93 2.25
N HIS A 141 3.74 -2.31 1.65
CA HIS A 141 3.99 -0.87 1.69
C HIS A 141 2.85 -0.05 1.09
N GLU A 142 2.42 -0.39 -0.13
CA GLU A 142 1.30 0.31 -0.79
C GLU A 142 -0.02 0.12 -0.04
N ILE A 143 -0.25 -1.06 0.56
CA ILE A 143 -1.40 -1.24 1.45
C ILE A 143 -1.26 -0.37 2.71
N GLY A 144 -0.04 -0.10 3.19
CA GLY A 144 0.20 0.88 4.25
C GLY A 144 -0.32 2.27 3.88
N HIS A 145 0.01 2.77 2.69
CA HIS A 145 -0.52 4.03 2.18
C HIS A 145 -2.05 4.02 2.02
N ALA A 146 -2.62 2.93 1.48
CA ALA A 146 -4.06 2.76 1.38
C ALA A 146 -4.78 2.82 2.74
N PHE A 147 -4.06 2.55 3.84
CA PHE A 147 -4.53 2.65 5.22
C PHE A 147 -4.10 3.92 5.96
N GLY A 148 -3.46 4.86 5.25
CA GLY A 148 -3.14 6.19 5.76
C GLY A 148 -1.77 6.28 6.44
N LEU A 149 -0.87 5.33 6.19
CA LEU A 149 0.51 5.40 6.67
C LEU A 149 1.40 6.19 5.70
N GLU A 150 2.21 7.09 6.24
CA GLU A 150 3.14 7.95 5.50
C GLU A 150 4.55 7.41 5.50
N HIS A 151 5.38 7.91 4.58
CA HIS A 151 6.80 7.72 4.68
C HIS A 151 7.38 8.48 5.89
N PRO A 152 8.24 7.84 6.71
CA PRO A 152 8.73 8.48 7.91
C PRO A 152 9.58 9.73 7.67
N HIS A 153 10.33 9.76 6.56
CA HIS A 153 11.18 10.89 6.18
C HIS A 153 10.39 12.11 5.68
N GLU A 154 9.14 11.92 5.28
CA GLU A 154 8.27 12.99 4.79
C GLU A 154 7.45 13.61 5.93
N ASN A 155 7.27 12.85 7.01
CA ASN A 155 6.40 13.25 8.13
C ASN A 155 7.14 13.38 9.48
N GLY A 156 8.46 13.62 9.43
CA GLY A 156 9.23 14.08 10.60
C GLY A 156 9.59 13.02 11.63
N MET A 157 9.51 11.72 11.29
CA MET A 157 10.08 10.68 12.16
C MET A 157 11.59 10.90 12.32
N PRO A 158 12.15 10.79 13.55
CA PRO A 158 13.59 10.85 13.74
C PRO A 158 14.34 9.80 12.92
N SER A 159 15.42 10.21 12.25
CA SER A 159 16.18 9.36 11.31
C SER A 159 16.77 8.08 11.94
N SER A 160 16.94 8.04 13.26
CA SER A 160 17.35 6.85 14.01
C SER A 160 16.25 5.79 14.16
N ARG A 161 15.04 6.09 13.69
CA ARG A 161 13.87 5.20 13.61
C ARG A 161 13.30 5.05 12.21
N ASP A 162 13.85 5.76 11.24
CA ASP A 162 13.46 5.69 9.84
C ASP A 162 14.34 4.67 9.10
N SER A 163 13.97 3.40 9.20
CA SER A 163 14.51 2.31 8.39
C SER A 163 13.57 1.12 8.38
N MET A 164 13.73 0.23 7.40
CA MET A 164 12.94 -0.97 7.20
C MET A 164 12.84 -1.87 8.44
N GLU A 165 13.85 -1.87 9.33
CA GLU A 165 13.79 -2.58 10.62
C GLU A 165 12.62 -2.13 11.51
N TYR A 166 12.17 -0.87 11.38
CA TYR A 166 11.16 -0.27 12.25
C TYR A 166 9.78 -0.12 11.59
N THR A 167 9.75 0.06 10.27
CA THR A 167 8.54 0.31 9.48
C THR A 167 8.77 -0.08 8.03
N VAL A 168 7.79 -0.77 7.43
CA VAL A 168 7.80 -1.07 5.99
C VAL A 168 7.63 0.18 5.14
N MET A 169 7.20 1.31 5.72
CA MET A 169 7.05 2.60 5.04
C MET A 169 8.38 3.33 4.83
N SER A 170 9.50 2.86 5.39
CA SER A 170 10.78 3.53 5.19
C SER A 170 11.44 3.15 3.88
N TYR A 171 11.85 4.14 3.08
CA TYR A 171 12.72 3.94 1.91
C TYR A 171 14.16 3.51 2.25
N ARG A 172 14.54 3.43 3.53
CA ARG A 172 15.89 3.09 3.96
C ARG A 172 16.01 1.62 4.32
N SER A 173 16.94 0.91 3.69
CA SER A 173 17.31 -0.47 4.04
C SER A 173 17.75 -0.63 5.49
N TYR A 174 18.45 0.37 6.03
CA TYR A 174 18.97 0.43 7.39
C TYR A 174 19.10 1.91 7.81
N VAL A 175 19.26 2.18 9.12
CA VAL A 175 19.41 3.54 9.64
C VAL A 175 20.55 4.29 8.93
N GLY A 176 20.21 5.42 8.30
CA GLY A 176 21.17 6.25 7.56
C GLY A 176 21.41 5.87 6.10
N ALA A 177 20.71 4.85 5.56
CA ALA A 177 20.71 4.57 4.12
C ALA A 177 20.05 5.73 3.32
N SER A 178 20.23 5.72 2.00
CA SER A 178 19.63 6.71 1.10
C SER A 178 18.11 6.53 0.99
N THR A 179 17.37 7.63 0.87
CA THR A 179 15.94 7.62 0.50
C THR A 179 15.71 7.82 -1.00
N THR A 180 16.77 8.09 -1.78
CA THR A 180 16.64 8.44 -3.20
C THR A 180 17.38 7.49 -4.14
N SER A 181 18.26 6.65 -3.61
CA SER A 181 19.05 5.68 -4.39
C SER A 181 18.41 4.30 -4.49
N GLY A 182 17.24 4.11 -3.86
CA GLY A 182 16.59 2.82 -3.70
C GLY A 182 17.21 1.96 -2.59
N TYR A 183 16.56 0.82 -2.33
CA TYR A 183 17.02 -0.15 -1.34
C TYR A 183 18.32 -0.84 -1.78
N VAL A 184 19.14 -1.18 -0.78
CA VAL A 184 20.39 -1.94 -0.92
C VAL A 184 20.34 -3.26 -0.13
N ASN A 185 19.15 -3.75 0.19
CA ASN A 185 18.96 -5.06 0.82
C ASN A 185 19.47 -6.16 -0.12
N GLU A 186 19.97 -7.25 0.46
CA GLU A 186 20.14 -8.49 -0.30
C GLU A 186 18.77 -9.03 -0.76
N THR A 187 18.76 -9.91 -1.76
CA THR A 187 17.56 -10.41 -2.46
C THR A 187 16.40 -10.83 -1.55
N TRP A 188 16.69 -11.44 -0.39
CA TRP A 188 15.72 -11.99 0.58
C TRP A 188 15.68 -11.22 1.91
N GLY A 189 16.35 -10.07 1.95
CA GLY A 189 16.57 -9.29 3.17
C GLY A 189 15.52 -8.21 3.41
N TYR A 190 14.42 -8.22 2.67
CA TYR A 190 13.32 -7.28 2.85
C TYR A 190 12.38 -7.73 3.98
N ALA A 191 11.70 -6.78 4.61
CA ALA A 191 10.73 -7.07 5.66
C ALA A 191 9.64 -8.03 5.16
N GLN A 192 9.28 -8.99 6.00
CA GLN A 192 8.32 -10.06 5.66
C GLN A 192 6.97 -9.88 6.35
N SER A 193 6.87 -8.87 7.21
CA SER A 193 5.65 -8.47 7.89
C SER A 193 5.65 -6.97 8.18
N LEU A 194 4.51 -6.46 8.64
CA LEU A 194 4.44 -5.19 9.36
C LEU A 194 5.45 -5.21 10.52
N MET A 195 6.15 -4.10 10.68
CA MET A 195 7.15 -3.88 11.70
C MET A 195 6.54 -3.10 12.87
N MET A 196 7.34 -2.89 13.92
CA MET A 196 6.85 -2.39 15.21
C MET A 196 6.05 -1.08 15.09
N TYR A 197 6.51 -0.10 14.30
CA TYR A 197 5.78 1.17 14.18
C TYR A 197 4.63 1.12 13.19
N ASP A 198 4.66 0.23 12.20
CA ASP A 198 3.48 -0.01 11.35
C ASP A 198 2.32 -0.51 12.22
N ILE A 199 2.60 -1.48 13.09
CA ILE A 199 1.59 -2.04 14.01
C ILE A 199 1.10 -1.00 15.01
N ALA A 200 2.01 -0.15 15.54
CA ALA A 200 1.63 0.87 16.52
C ALA A 200 0.80 2.01 15.92
N ALA A 201 0.90 2.24 14.61
CA ALA A 201 0.19 3.31 13.90
C ALA A 201 -1.23 2.90 13.43
N LEU A 202 -1.49 1.60 13.25
CA LEU A 202 -2.78 1.03 12.80
C LEU A 202 -3.79 0.86 13.96
#